data_AF-A0A919Y0R6-F1
#
_entry.id   AF-A0A919Y0R6-F1
#
_cell.length_a   1.000
_cell.length_b   1.000
_cell.length_c   1.000
_cell.angle_alpha   90.00
_cell.angle_beta   90.00
_cell.angle_gamma   90.00
#
_symmetry.space_group_name_H-M   'P 1'
#
loop_
_entity.id
_entity.type
_entity.pdbx_description
1 polymer ?
#
loop_
_entity_poly.entity_id
_entity_poly.type
_entity_poly.pdbx_seq_one_letter_code
_entity_poly.pdbx_strand_id
1 'polypeptide(L)'
;MSNILEQLYFGEIRPEEVIVPKNPEYISLNNKISNSKEHLKMKLSENDMELLEETFDLLGRSSSIYSTEVFIYGFKMGALMITEVFANRK
;
A
#
# COMPACT_ATOMS: atom_id res chain seq x y z
N MET A 1 -10.67 -22.66 17.06
CA MET A 1 -10.75 -21.74 15.91
C MET A 1 -11.22 -20.42 16.47
N SER A 2 -10.31 -19.46 16.64
CA SER A 2 -10.67 -18.09 17.04
C SER A 2 -11.49 -17.46 15.92
N ASN A 3 -12.59 -16.79 16.26
CA ASN A 3 -13.38 -16.10 15.25
C ASN A 3 -12.66 -14.83 14.76
N ILE A 4 -13.08 -14.26 13.64
CA ILE A 4 -12.40 -13.10 13.03
C ILE A 4 -12.28 -11.88 13.96
N LEU A 5 -13.20 -11.70 14.92
CA LEU A 5 -13.16 -10.58 15.86
C LEU A 5 -12.11 -10.80 16.96
N GLU A 6 -11.94 -12.04 17.43
CA GLU A 6 -10.86 -12.38 18.36
C GLU A 6 -9.50 -12.21 17.69
N GLN A 7 -9.35 -12.68 16.45
CA GLN A 7 -8.12 -12.52 15.67
C GLN A 7 -7.80 -11.03 15.44
N LEU A 8 -8.81 -10.20 15.21
CA LEU A 8 -8.64 -8.75 15.12
C LEU A 8 -8.25 -8.13 16.46
N TYR A 9 -8.91 -8.52 17.56
CA TYR A 9 -8.64 -8.01 18.91
C TYR A 9 -7.21 -8.30 19.37
N PHE A 10 -6.71 -9.50 19.10
CA PHE A 10 -5.34 -9.90 19.45
C PHE A 10 -4.28 -9.47 18.42
N GLY A 11 -4.68 -8.79 17.33
CA GLY A 11 -3.74 -8.32 16.30
C GLY A 11 -3.18 -9.42 15.42
N GLU A 12 -3.86 -10.57 15.29
CA GLU A 12 -3.49 -11.66 14.39
C GLU A 12 -3.80 -11.31 12.92
N ILE A 13 -4.77 -10.40 12.68
CA ILE A 13 -5.11 -9.90 11.34
C ILE A 13 -4.51 -8.51 11.16
N ARG A 14 -3.43 -8.43 10.38
CA ARG A 14 -2.73 -7.18 10.03
C ARG A 14 -2.40 -7.18 8.53
N PRO A 15 -3.40 -6.95 7.66
CA PRO A 15 -3.22 -7.09 6.21
C PRO A 15 -2.04 -6.26 5.68
N GLU A 16 -1.86 -5.06 6.21
CA GLU A 16 -0.79 -4.12 5.86
C GLU A 16 0.62 -4.65 6.13
N GLU A 17 0.79 -5.53 7.13
CA GLU A 17 2.10 -6.12 7.44
C GLU A 17 2.39 -7.39 6.64
N VAL A 18 1.33 -8.05 6.16
CA VAL A 18 1.44 -9.33 5.44
C VAL A 18 1.52 -9.12 3.93
N ILE A 19 0.98 -8.01 3.42
CA ILE A 19 1.00 -7.70 1.98
C ILE A 19 2.43 -7.31 1.57
N VAL A 20 3.18 -8.31 1.13
CA VAL A 20 4.43 -8.15 0.40
C VAL A 20 4.16 -8.41 -1.08
N PRO A 21 4.19 -7.40 -1.96
CA PRO A 21 3.96 -7.60 -3.38
C PRO A 21 4.99 -8.56 -3.97
N LYS A 22 4.54 -9.75 -4.41
CA LYS A 22 5.38 -10.75 -5.08
C LYS A 22 5.41 -10.59 -6.60
N ASN A 23 4.76 -9.55 -7.12
CA ASN A 23 4.71 -9.29 -8.55
C ASN A 23 6.15 -9.00 -9.06
N PRO A 24 6.69 -9.78 -10.01
CA PRO A 24 8.03 -9.58 -10.54
C PRO A 24 8.25 -8.18 -11.17
N GLU A 25 7.22 -7.61 -11.76
CA GLU A 25 7.25 -6.25 -12.32
C GLU A 25 7.41 -5.21 -11.21
N TYR A 26 6.67 -5.33 -10.10
CA TYR A 26 6.82 -4.45 -8.94
C TYR A 26 8.25 -4.51 -8.37
N ILE A 27 8.80 -5.72 -8.24
CA ILE A 27 10.17 -5.93 -7.74
C ILE A 27 11.17 -5.27 -8.70
N SER A 28 11.05 -5.52 -10.01
CA SER A 28 11.91 -4.93 -11.04
C SER A 28 11.83 -3.41 -11.06
N LEU A 29 10.62 -2.85 -10.94
CA LEU A 29 10.38 -1.41 -10.92
C LEU A 29 11.04 -0.75 -9.71
N ASN A 30 10.89 -1.31 -8.50
CA ASN A 30 11.54 -0.78 -7.31
C ASN A 30 13.07 -0.85 -7.38
N ASN A 31 13.63 -1.92 -7.95
CA ASN A 31 15.07 -2.00 -8.20
C ASN A 31 15.55 -0.88 -9.14
N LYS A 32 14.81 -0.59 -10.22
CA LYS A 32 15.12 0.52 -11.13
C LYS A 32 15.03 1.89 -10.45
N ILE A 33 14.05 2.09 -9.56
CA ILE A 33 13.92 3.31 -8.76
C ILE A 33 15.16 3.48 -7.87
N SER A 34 15.55 2.44 -7.13
CA SER A 34 16.73 2.48 -6.26
C SER A 34 18.01 2.79 -7.03
N ASN A 35 18.23 2.11 -8.17
CA ASN A 35 19.40 2.37 -9.02
C ASN A 35 19.41 3.81 -9.57
N SER A 36 18.24 4.33 -9.95
CA SER A 36 18.12 5.72 -10.41
C SER A 36 18.46 6.71 -9.30
N LYS A 37 18.00 6.45 -8.05
CA LYS A 37 18.33 7.28 -6.89
C LYS A 37 19.84 7.30 -6.62
N GLU A 38 20.50 6.14 -6.67
CA GLU A 38 21.96 6.03 -6.50
C GLU A 38 22.72 6.86 -7.55
N HIS A 39 22.29 6.81 -8.81
CA HIS A 39 22.91 7.57 -9.89
C HIS A 39 22.69 9.08 -9.75
N LEU A 40 21.53 9.50 -9.23
CA LEU A 40 21.22 10.91 -8.99
C LEU A 40 22.08 11.48 -7.86
N LYS A 41 22.37 10.70 -6.81
CA LYS A 41 23.30 11.11 -5.73
C LYS A 41 24.69 11.50 -6.24
N MET A 42 25.17 10.89 -7.33
CA MET A 42 26.47 11.20 -7.92
C MET A 42 26.47 12.48 -8.78
N LYS A 43 25.30 13.02 -9.13
CA LYS A 43 25.15 14.09 -10.12
C LYS A 43 24.58 15.38 -9.55
N LEU A 44 23.78 15.27 -8.50
CA LEU A 44 23.08 16.39 -7.89
C LEU A 44 23.94 17.05 -6.81
N SER A 45 23.69 18.35 -6.58
CA SER A 45 24.18 19.00 -5.38
C SER A 45 23.47 18.45 -4.14
N GLU A 46 24.01 18.70 -2.94
CA GLU A 46 23.35 18.28 -1.70
C GLU A 46 21.93 18.86 -1.57
N ASN A 47 21.74 20.15 -1.87
CA ASN A 47 20.43 20.79 -1.83
C ASN A 47 19.44 20.20 -2.86
N ASP A 48 19.91 19.90 -4.08
CA ASP A 48 19.06 19.28 -5.10
C ASP A 48 18.68 17.85 -4.71
N MET A 49 19.60 17.14 -4.05
CA MET A 49 19.33 15.80 -3.54
C MET A 49 18.32 15.82 -2.39
N GLU A 50 18.43 16.77 -1.45
CA GLU A 50 17.48 16.96 -0.35
C GLU A 50 16.07 17.25 -0.88
N LEU A 51 15.95 18.16 -1.86
CA LEU A 51 14.67 18.45 -2.50
C LEU A 51 14.08 17.22 -3.21
N LEU A 52 14.93 16.41 -3.85
CA LEU A 52 14.51 15.17 -4.50
C LEU A 52 14.03 14.13 -3.48
N GLU A 53 14.73 13.96 -2.36
CA GLU A 53 14.32 13.06 -1.28
C GLU A 53 12.99 13.50 -0.66
N GLU A 54 12.82 14.79 -0.36
CA GLU A 54 11.54 15.34 0.09
C GLU A 54 10.42 15.08 -0.93
N THR A 55 10.70 15.24 -2.21
CA THR A 55 9.73 14.93 -3.28
C THR A 55 9.32 13.46 -3.26
N PHE A 56 10.26 12.53 -3.07
CA PHE A 56 9.94 11.10 -2.96
C PHE A 56 9.10 10.79 -1.72
N ASP A 57 9.37 11.44 -0.60
CA ASP A 57 8.58 11.28 0.63
C ASP A 57 7.15 11.79 0.44
N LEU A 58 6.98 12.95 -0.21
CA LEU A 58 5.66 13.49 -0.55
C LEU A 58 4.88 12.55 -1.49
N LEU A 59 5.54 12.00 -2.52
CA LEU A 59 4.95 11.01 -3.42
C LEU A 59 4.56 9.72 -2.67
N GLY A 60 5.40 9.26 -1.74
CA GLY A 60 5.13 8.12 -0.86
C GLY A 60 3.89 8.35 0.01
N ARG A 61 3.80 9.52 0.65
CA ARG A 61 2.63 9.91 1.47
C ARG A 61 1.36 10.01 0.64
N SER A 62 1.42 10.66 -0.54
CA SER A 62 0.29 10.75 -1.48
C SER A 62 -0.20 9.36 -1.90
N SER A 63 0.72 8.47 -2.26
CA SER A 63 0.41 7.08 -2.65
C SER A 63 -0.19 6.28 -1.50
N SER A 64 0.29 6.48 -0.27
CA SER A 64 -0.24 5.83 0.94
C SER A 64 -1.68 6.26 1.24
N ILE A 65 -1.97 7.58 1.16
CA ILE A 65 -3.33 8.11 1.31
C ILE A 65 -4.26 7.50 0.27
N TYR A 66 -3.87 7.55 -1.01
CA TYR A 66 -4.68 6.98 -2.08
C TYR A 66 -4.93 5.47 -1.89
N SER A 67 -3.89 4.71 -1.54
CA SER A 67 -4.01 3.27 -1.32
C SER A 67 -4.95 2.94 -0.15
N THR A 68 -4.92 3.75 0.91
CA THR A 68 -5.80 3.61 2.07
C THR A 68 -7.26 3.89 1.70
N GLU A 69 -7.52 4.95 0.94
CA GLU A 69 -8.87 5.27 0.45
C GLU A 69 -9.42 4.18 -0.47
N VAL A 70 -8.61 3.66 -1.39
CA VAL A 70 -8.97 2.53 -2.27
C VAL A 70 -9.28 1.28 -1.46
N PHE A 71 -8.46 0.96 -0.45
CA PHE A 71 -8.69 -0.19 0.43
C PHE A 71 -10.03 -0.07 1.17
N ILE A 72 -10.28 1.07 1.82
CA ILE A 72 -11.54 1.33 2.56
C ILE A 72 -12.74 1.24 1.61
N TYR A 73 -12.65 1.87 0.44
CA TYR A 73 -13.71 1.84 -0.56
C TYR A 73 -13.99 0.41 -1.02
N GLY A 74 -12.96 -0.35 -1.39
CA GLY A 74 -13.08 -1.74 -1.83
C GLY A 74 -13.72 -2.65 -0.80
N PHE A 75 -13.32 -2.53 0.48
CA PHE A 75 -13.93 -3.29 1.58
C PHE A 75 -15.41 -2.97 1.76
N LYS A 76 -15.78 -1.68 1.77
CA LYS A 76 -17.18 -1.25 1.87
C LYS A 76 -18.01 -1.77 0.70
N MET A 77 -17.49 -1.67 -0.52
CA MET A 77 -18.15 -2.19 -1.72
C MET A 77 -18.36 -3.70 -1.64
N GLY A 78 -17.35 -4.47 -1.22
CA GLY A 78 -17.48 -5.91 -1.02
C GLY A 78 -18.57 -6.27 -0.01
N ALA A 79 -18.62 -5.57 1.13
CA ALA A 79 -19.66 -5.79 2.14
C ALA A 79 -21.07 -5.46 1.62
N LEU A 80 -21.22 -4.37 0.85
CA LEU A 80 -22.50 -4.02 0.20
C LEU A 80 -22.94 -5.09 -0.79
N MET A 81 -22.03 -5.56 -1.66
CA MET A 81 -22.31 -6.63 -2.63
C MET A 81 -22.75 -7.92 -1.95
N ILE A 82 -22.07 -8.33 -0.87
CA ILE A 82 -22.45 -9.51 -0.09
C ILE A 82 -23.85 -9.32 0.50
N THR A 83 -24.10 -8.16 1.12
CA THR A 83 -25.41 -7.85 1.72
C THR A 83 -26.53 -7.95 0.67
N GLU A 84 -26.32 -7.40 -0.52
CA GLU A 84 -27.26 -7.47 -1.63
C GLU A 84 -27.53 -8.91 -2.11
N VAL A 85 -26.46 -9.70 -2.30
CA VAL A 85 -26.56 -11.11 -2.73
C VAL A 85 -27.35 -11.97 -1.74
N PHE A 86 -27.22 -11.71 -0.44
CA PHE A 86 -27.88 -12.48 0.61
C PHE A 86 -29.24 -11.91 1.04
N ALA A 87 -29.53 -10.63 0.81
CA ALA A 87 -30.78 -9.98 1.21
C ALA A 87 -32.04 -10.61 0.57
N ASN A 88 -31.90 -11.28 -0.59
CA ASN A 88 -33.01 -11.93 -1.31
C ASN A 88 -32.97 -13.46 -1.27
N ARG A 89 -32.10 -14.09 -0.47
CA ARG A 89 -32.14 -15.54 -0.25
C ARG A 89 -33.21 -15.87 0.80
N LYS A 90 -34.42 -16.20 0.33
CA LYS A 90 -35.41 -16.95 1.10
C LYS A 90 -35.15 -18.45 0.99
#